data_AF-A0A757YB63-F1
#
_entry.id   AF-A0A757YB63-F1
#
_cell.length_a   1.000
_cell.length_b   1.000
_cell.length_c   1.000
_cell.angle_alpha   90.00
_cell.angle_beta   90.00
_cell.angle_gamma   90.00
#
_symmetry.space_group_name_H-M   'P 1'
#
loop_
_entity.id
_entity.type
_entity.pdbx_description
1 polymer ?
#
loop_
_entity_poly.entity_id
_entity_poly.type
_entity_poly.pdbx_seq_one_letter_code
_entity_poly.pdbx_strand_id
1 'polypeptide(L)' 'MSEESRAWLAGCGLTPEQMAAQMEPLPVPERTLHLYHCDHRGLPLALISQDGAIRWRGEYDEWATYCGKIIRTIYNS' A
#
# COMPACT_ATOMS: atom_id res chain seq x y z
N MET A 1 8.84 -11.14 -25.70
CA MET A 1 10.23 -10.66 -25.65
C MET A 1 10.92 -11.02 -26.95
N SER A 2 11.71 -10.11 -27.53
CA SER A 2 12.42 -10.36 -28.79
C SER A 2 13.62 -11.27 -28.62
N GLU A 3 14.02 -11.97 -29.69
CA GLU A 3 15.14 -12.90 -29.71
C GLU A 3 16.50 -12.19 -29.54
N GLU A 4 16.62 -10.99 -30.10
CA GLU A 4 17.76 -10.09 -29.92
C GLU A 4 17.97 -9.70 -28.45
N SER A 5 16.88 -9.40 -27.73
CA SER A 5 16.95 -9.08 -26.30
C SER A 5 17.41 -10.27 -25.47
N ARG A 6 17.02 -11.50 -25.84
CA ARG A 6 17.48 -12.72 -25.16
C ARG A 6 18.96 -13.00 -25.40
N ALA A 7 19.43 -12.82 -26.64
CA ALA A 7 20.83 -13.01 -26.99
C ALA A 7 21.75 -12.02 -26.24
N TRP A 8 21.33 -10.76 -26.14
CA TRP A 8 22.05 -9.73 -25.38
C TRP A 8 22.12 -10.06 -23.88
N LEU A 9 20.98 -10.45 -23.27
CA LEU A 9 20.94 -10.86 -21.86
C LEU A 9 21.80 -12.10 -21.59
N ALA A 10 21.79 -13.09 -22.49
CA ALA A 10 22.65 -14.26 -22.39
C ALA A 10 24.13 -13.89 -22.47
N GLY A 11 24.50 -12.93 -23.33
CA GLY A 11 25.87 -12.39 -23.42
C GLY A 11 26.33 -11.67 -22.15
N CYS A 12 25.40 -11.10 -21.38
CA CYS A 12 25.67 -10.51 -20.07
C CYS A 12 25.68 -11.53 -18.91
N GLY A 13 25.43 -12.82 -19.17
CA GLY A 13 25.31 -13.84 -18.14
C GLY A 13 24.05 -13.68 -17.28
N LEU A 14 22.95 -13.20 -17.89
CA LEU A 14 21.65 -13.00 -17.26
C LEU A 14 20.60 -13.92 -17.91
N THR A 15 20.78 -15.24 -17.76
CA THR A 15 19.73 -16.18 -18.18
C THR A 15 18.52 -16.08 -17.24
N PRO A 16 17.31 -16.50 -17.68
CA PRO A 16 16.13 -16.50 -16.84
C PRO A 16 16.32 -17.25 -15.51
N GLU A 17 17.09 -18.35 -15.52
CA GLU A 17 17.41 -19.14 -14.32
C GLU A 17 18.33 -18.39 -13.35
N GLN A 18 19.33 -17.68 -13.87
CA GLN A 18 20.23 -16.86 -13.07
C GLN A 18 19.52 -15.65 -12.47
N MET A 19 18.65 -15.00 -13.26
CA MET A 19 17.80 -13.91 -12.78
C MET A 19 16.85 -14.40 -11.70
N ALA A 20 16.21 -15.56 -11.89
CA ALA A 20 15.34 -16.15 -10.89
C ALA A 20 16.06 -16.49 -9.58
N ALA A 21 17.31 -16.95 -9.65
CA ALA A 21 18.14 -17.23 -8.48
C ALA A 21 18.59 -15.96 -7.71
N GLN A 22 18.59 -14.80 -8.38
CA GLN A 22 18.92 -13.50 -7.77
C GLN A 22 17.71 -12.75 -7.24
N MET A 23 16.50 -13.19 -7.58
CA MET A 23 15.28 -12.57 -7.11
C MET A 23 14.93 -13.06 -5.71
N GLU A 24 14.62 -12.12 -4.82
CA GLU A 24 13.97 -12.45 -3.56
C GLU A 24 12.55 -12.97 -3.83
N PRO A 25 12.06 -13.95 -3.04
CA PRO A 25 10.68 -14.39 -3.16
C PRO A 25 9.77 -13.21 -2.92
N LEU A 26 8.77 -13.05 -3.80
CA LEU A 26 7.75 -12.03 -3.61
C LEU A 26 7.07 -12.26 -2.25
N PRO A 27 6.94 -11.22 -1.41
CA PRO A 27 6.25 -11.36 -0.15
C PRO A 27 4.80 -11.77 -0.42
N VAL A 28 4.32 -12.76 0.35
CA VAL A 28 2.90 -13.11 0.34
C VAL A 28 2.15 -11.92 0.93
N PRO A 29 1.21 -11.29 0.21
CA PRO A 29 0.53 -10.12 0.74
C PRO A 29 -0.37 -10.52 1.91
N GLU A 30 -0.10 -9.95 3.08
CA GLU A 30 -1.05 -9.98 4.19
C GLU A 30 -2.27 -9.12 3.83
N ARG A 31 -3.44 -9.76 3.72
CA ARG A 31 -4.69 -9.07 3.42
C ARG A 31 -5.35 -8.62 4.71
N THR A 32 -5.22 -7.34 5.04
CA THR A 32 -5.93 -6.72 6.16
C THR A 32 -7.08 -5.88 5.64
N LEU A 33 -8.29 -6.09 6.16
CA LEU A 33 -9.45 -5.26 5.86
C LEU A 33 -9.44 -4.01 6.76
N HIS A 34 -9.30 -2.84 6.14
CA HIS A 34 -9.41 -1.55 6.83
C HIS A 34 -10.71 -0.86 6.41
N LEU A 35 -11.49 -0.39 7.39
CA LEU A 35 -12.72 0.35 7.14
C LEU A 35 -12.44 1.85 7.25
N TYR A 36 -12.72 2.59 6.18
CA TYR A 36 -12.60 4.04 6.18
C TYR A 36 -13.97 4.71 6.04
N HIS A 37 -14.16 5.79 6.78
CA HIS A 37 -15.21 6.76 6.48
C HIS A 37 -14.61 7.82 5.56
N CYS A 38 -15.16 7.94 4.36
CA CYS A 38 -14.74 8.93 3.37
C CYS A 38 -15.82 10.01 3.17
N ASP A 39 -15.38 11.20 2.76
CA ASP A 39 -16.30 12.22 2.25
C ASP A 39 -16.80 11.86 0.83
N HIS A 40 -17.63 12.74 0.26
CA HIS A 40 -18.20 12.55 -1.07
C HIS A 40 -17.17 12.56 -2.23
N ARG A 41 -15.94 13.01 -1.99
CA ARG A 41 -14.82 13.00 -2.94
C ARG A 41 -13.99 11.72 -2.84
N GLY A 42 -14.28 10.88 -1.85
CA GLY A 42 -13.50 9.69 -1.54
C GLY A 42 -12.31 9.96 -0.62
N LEU A 43 -12.19 11.16 -0.04
CA LEU A 43 -11.10 11.49 0.89
C LEU A 43 -11.32 10.77 2.23
N PRO A 44 -10.38 9.92 2.70
CA PRO A 44 -10.52 9.24 3.99
C PRO A 44 -10.41 10.23 5.15
N LEU A 45 -11.51 10.37 5.90
CA LEU A 45 -11.58 11.26 7.08
C LEU A 45 -11.37 10.49 8.38
N ALA A 46 -11.71 9.20 8.43
CA ALA A 46 -11.51 8.39 9.63
C ALA A 46 -11.24 6.93 9.32
N LEU A 47 -10.42 6.29 10.16
CA LEU A 47 -10.21 4.85 10.22
C LEU A 47 -11.12 4.27 11.30
N ILE A 48 -11.94 3.30 10.91
CA ILE A 48 -12.92 2.61 11.75
C ILE A 48 -12.40 1.19 12.05
N SER A 49 -12.44 0.76 13.31
CA SER A 49 -12.18 -0.64 13.66
C SER A 49 -13.38 -1.53 13.42
N GLN A 50 -13.18 -2.85 13.47
CA GLN A 50 -14.23 -3.84 13.23
C GLN A 50 -15.43 -3.73 14.18
N ASP A 51 -15.21 -3.19 15.39
CA ASP A 51 -16.23 -2.89 16.40
C ASP A 51 -16.97 -1.55 16.16
N GLY A 52 -16.65 -0.84 15.08
CA GLY A 52 -17.23 0.46 14.75
C GLY A 52 -16.57 1.65 15.45
N ALA A 53 -15.53 1.45 16.25
CA ALA A 53 -14.84 2.54 16.93
C ALA A 53 -13.93 3.34 15.97
N ILE A 54 -13.81 4.64 16.20
CA ILE A 54 -12.90 5.50 15.44
C ILE A 54 -11.48 5.36 15.99
N ARG A 55 -10.61 4.71 15.24
CA ARG A 55 -9.18 4.54 15.58
C ARG A 55 -8.37 5.79 15.27
N TRP A 56 -8.73 6.48 14.20
CA TRP A 56 -8.08 7.72 13.78
C TRP A 56 -9.08 8.62 13.05
N ARG A 57 -8.92 9.94 13.17
CA ARG A 57 -9.63 10.95 12.37
C ARG A 57 -8.68 12.06 11.95
N GLY A 58 -8.80 12.52 10.70
CA GLY A 58 -8.08 13.66 10.14
C GLY A 58 -9.05 14.72 9.60
N GLU A 59 -8.62 15.98 9.68
CA GLU A 59 -9.34 17.13 9.16
C GLU A 59 -8.53 17.76 8.03
N TYR A 60 -9.19 17.99 6.90
CA TYR A 60 -8.57 18.44 5.66
C TYR A 60 -9.34 19.62 5.09
N ASP A 61 -8.63 20.52 4.40
CA ASP A 61 -9.27 21.59 3.61
C ASP A 61 -9.84 21.08 2.28
N GLU A 62 -10.34 22.03 1.49
CA GLU A 62 -10.90 21.81 0.17
C GLU A 62 -9.89 21.25 -0.84
N TRP A 63 -8.59 21.42 -0.60
CA TRP A 63 -7.49 20.92 -1.44
C TRP A 63 -6.91 19.60 -0.93
N ALA A 64 -7.57 18.94 0.02
CA ALA A 64 -7.10 17.72 0.68
C ALA A 64 -5.76 17.89 1.42
N THR A 65 -5.41 19.14 1.76
CA THR A 65 -4.28 19.42 2.64
C THR A 65 -4.72 19.18 4.07
N TYR A 66 -3.85 18.59 4.89
CA TYR A 66 -4.15 18.40 6.31
C TYR A 66 -4.20 19.75 7.01
N CYS A 67 -5.33 20.04 7.67
CA CYS A 67 -5.63 21.37 8.19
C CYS A 67 -5.95 21.41 9.68
N GLY A 68 -5.87 20.29 10.40
CA GLY A 68 -6.39 20.23 11.77
C GLY A 68 -5.65 19.28 12.69
N LYS A 69 -6.44 18.46 13.42
CA LYS A 69 -5.98 17.59 14.51
C LYS A 69 -6.14 16.12 14.15
N ILE A 70 -5.11 15.32 14.43
CA ILE A 70 -5.20 13.87 14.44
C ILE A 70 -5.74 13.44 15.82
N ILE A 71 -6.93 12.86 15.85
CA ILE A 71 -7.47 12.22 17.06
C ILE A 71 -7.25 10.71 16.92
N ARG A 72 -6.45 10.13 17.81
CA ARG A 72 -6.26 8.69 17.92
C ARG A 72 -6.95 8.18 19.18
N THR A 73 -8.02 7.41 19.02
CA THR A 73 -8.67 6.76 20.17
C THR A 73 -8.02 5.40 20.36
N ILE A 74 -7.09 5.32 21.31
CA ILE A 74 -6.55 4.04 21.78
C ILE A 74 -7.46 3.59 22.93
N TYR A 75 -8.42 2.71 22.63
CA TYR A 75 -9.01 1.90 23.69
C TYR A 75 -7.95 0.85 24.04
N ASN A 76 -7.42 0.91 25.27
CA ASN A 76 -6.68 -0.21 25.85
C ASN A 76 -7.68 -1.36 26.01
N SER A 77 -7.43 -2.45 25.29
CA SER A 77 -8.01 -3.77 25.55
C SER A 77 -7.42 -4.36 26.81
#